data_AF-A0A858U823-F1
#
_entry.id   AF-A0A858U823-F1
#
_cell.length_a   1.000
_cell.length_b   1.000
_cell.length_c   1.000
_cell.angle_alpha   90.00
_cell.angle_beta   90.00
_cell.angle_gamma   90.00
#
_symmetry.space_group_name_H-M   'P 1'
#
loop_
_entity.id
_entity.type
_entity.pdbx_description
1 polymer ?
#
loop_
_entity_poly.entity_id
_entity_poly.type
_entity_poly.pdbx_seq_one_letter_code
_entity_poly.pdbx_strand_id
1 'polypeptide(L)'
;MAFSATNGNIEALFKKDENKKTSGGFDFDSITTKDTNENKVLKQVFDLFEDAIKHQAIFISDGKEYGSSKLNYHKIALNIGSTAGFSHLGKDKPENLYTFKDDKLKEEKDGNTKYIIKYLTPVIEKDGSIKLQLQKDNGIETNKLLDSEKGAEKEDYIISDDLAKQNKSKLSDLKGILVDNYNYGPKKPTSIIEKDNKIFIKNKKAEVELKGAFKFGKLKKGRHTNVFYFIPESQLELTIETEADILNKTELQLFASPAKFNQASTHSAFTLQGGSIFGVHANEKEDKGTIKFLKWLVSAKITKDIKFKFKDKDGKPKIKEYKANKYTGAEIIADYGSYIVPLKSTISSSEDSELYERLNEANKILFERLKISSSDQNVMAIEDISAPQATKIRKAIKTGFKTLFNKATANQPFTFDDLIKTIDENKK
;
A
#
# COMPACT_ATOMS: atom_id res chain seq x y z
N MET A 1 11.62 -18.12 1.30
CA MET A 1 12.34 -18.89 0.25
C MET A 1 13.80 -19.14 0.60
N ALA A 2 14.69 -18.14 0.60
CA ALA A 2 16.13 -18.37 0.90
C ALA A 2 16.38 -19.12 2.23
N PHE A 3 15.64 -18.78 3.29
CA PHE A 3 15.73 -19.47 4.58
C PHE A 3 15.29 -20.95 4.55
N SER A 4 14.31 -21.28 3.71
CA SER A 4 13.89 -22.67 3.51
C SER A 4 14.88 -23.42 2.61
N ALA A 5 15.53 -22.73 1.67
CA ALA A 5 16.61 -23.31 0.86
C ALA A 5 17.82 -23.72 1.72
N THR A 6 18.05 -23.03 2.84
CA THR A 6 19.09 -23.38 3.82
C THR A 6 18.59 -24.26 4.97
N ASN A 7 17.40 -24.86 4.84
CA ASN A 7 16.75 -25.69 5.87
C ASN A 7 16.73 -25.01 7.26
N GLY A 8 16.48 -23.72 7.28
CA GLY A 8 16.37 -22.96 8.54
C GLY A 8 17.65 -22.34 9.05
N ASN A 9 18.79 -22.54 8.36
CA ASN A 9 20.06 -22.00 8.82
C ASN A 9 20.24 -20.54 8.38
N ILE A 10 20.06 -19.60 9.31
CA ILE A 10 20.29 -18.16 9.06
C ILE A 10 21.76 -17.83 8.79
N GLU A 11 22.70 -18.56 9.40
CA GLU A 11 24.13 -18.31 9.23
C GLU A 11 24.65 -18.75 7.86
N ALA A 12 23.86 -19.57 7.13
CA ALA A 12 24.10 -19.87 5.72
C ALA A 12 23.65 -18.74 4.77
N LEU A 13 22.88 -17.76 5.27
CA LEU A 13 22.46 -16.56 4.53
C LEU A 13 23.27 -15.32 4.91
N PHE A 14 23.60 -15.21 6.20
CA PHE A 14 24.38 -14.13 6.77
C PHE A 14 25.25 -14.69 7.90
N LYS A 15 26.50 -15.01 7.59
CA LYS A 15 27.46 -15.50 8.58
C LYS A 15 27.68 -14.47 9.68
N LYS A 16 27.83 -14.94 10.92
CA LYS A 16 28.28 -14.09 12.03
C LYS A 16 29.77 -13.76 11.88
N ASP A 17 30.10 -12.49 12.09
CA ASP A 17 31.47 -11.98 12.11
C ASP A 17 31.59 -10.92 13.21
N GLU A 18 32.33 -11.26 14.26
CA GLU A 18 32.56 -10.39 15.42
C GLU A 18 33.29 -9.09 15.06
N ASN A 19 34.00 -9.07 13.93
CA ASN A 19 34.67 -7.88 13.42
C ASN A 19 33.68 -6.89 12.78
N LYS A 20 32.47 -7.34 12.41
CA LYS A 20 31.43 -6.53 11.79
C LYS A 20 30.49 -5.91 12.83
N LYS A 21 31.06 -5.24 13.83
CA LYS A 21 30.29 -4.63 14.95
C LYS A 21 29.24 -3.62 14.48
N THR A 22 29.52 -2.87 13.41
CA THR A 22 28.61 -1.86 12.85
C THR A 22 27.39 -2.44 12.14
N SER A 23 27.38 -3.74 11.85
CA SER A 23 26.26 -4.46 11.25
C SER A 23 25.63 -5.48 12.20
N GLY A 24 25.85 -5.31 13.51
CA GLY A 24 25.31 -6.22 14.53
C GLY A 24 26.01 -7.57 14.59
N GLY A 25 27.24 -7.66 14.06
CA GLY A 25 28.02 -8.90 14.06
C GLY A 25 27.68 -9.85 12.91
N PHE A 26 27.12 -9.34 11.80
CA PHE A 26 26.77 -10.13 10.62
C PHE A 26 27.52 -9.64 9.37
N ASP A 27 27.96 -10.59 8.55
CA ASP A 27 28.57 -10.33 7.26
C ASP A 27 27.50 -10.23 6.15
N PHE A 28 27.36 -9.02 5.60
CA PHE A 28 26.47 -8.72 4.48
C PHE A 28 27.21 -8.66 3.13
N ASP A 29 28.54 -8.75 3.13
CA ASP A 29 29.36 -8.68 1.92
C ASP A 29 29.43 -10.05 1.24
N SER A 30 29.47 -11.13 2.02
CA SER A 30 29.58 -12.50 1.49
C SER A 30 28.49 -12.88 0.49
N ILE A 31 27.30 -12.29 0.56
CA ILE A 31 26.20 -12.59 -0.38
C ILE A 31 26.54 -12.25 -1.86
N THR A 32 27.42 -11.30 -2.09
CA THR A 32 27.90 -10.92 -3.44
C THR A 32 29.30 -11.43 -3.75
N THR A 33 30.04 -11.89 -2.73
CA THR A 33 31.38 -12.46 -2.91
C THR A 33 31.25 -13.83 -3.59
N LYS A 34 31.93 -14.00 -4.73
CA LYS A 34 31.89 -15.24 -5.50
C LYS A 34 32.27 -16.45 -4.63
N ASP A 35 31.60 -17.58 -4.88
CA ASP A 35 31.87 -18.91 -4.31
C ASP A 35 31.65 -19.06 -2.79
N THR A 36 31.21 -18.02 -2.08
CA THR A 36 30.72 -18.13 -0.70
C THR A 36 29.41 -18.94 -0.63
N ASN A 37 29.05 -19.41 0.56
CA ASN A 37 27.80 -20.15 0.73
C ASN A 37 26.59 -19.26 0.50
N GLU A 38 26.63 -18.02 0.99
CA GLU A 38 25.60 -17.00 0.85
C GLU A 38 25.35 -16.66 -0.63
N ASN A 39 26.42 -16.52 -1.42
CA ASN A 39 26.32 -16.26 -2.85
C ASN A 39 25.73 -17.46 -3.60
N LYS A 40 26.09 -18.69 -3.24
CA LYS A 40 25.50 -19.91 -3.80
C LYS A 40 23.99 -19.99 -3.50
N VAL A 41 23.57 -19.63 -2.29
CA VAL A 41 22.14 -19.59 -1.95
C VAL A 41 21.42 -18.49 -2.73
N LEU A 42 22.02 -17.30 -2.87
CA LEU A 42 21.46 -16.25 -3.72
C LEU A 42 21.34 -16.72 -5.17
N LYS A 43 22.32 -17.48 -5.67
CA LYS A 43 22.26 -18.07 -7.01
C LYS A 43 21.11 -19.08 -7.13
N GLN A 44 20.90 -19.96 -6.15
CA GLN A 44 19.76 -20.88 -6.17
C GLN A 44 18.42 -20.15 -6.23
N VAL A 45 18.29 -19.03 -5.50
CA VAL A 45 17.09 -18.18 -5.56
C VAL A 45 16.99 -17.49 -6.91
N PHE A 46 18.10 -16.99 -7.47
CA PHE A 46 18.13 -16.43 -8.81
C PHE A 46 17.69 -17.45 -9.86
N ASP A 47 18.25 -18.67 -9.85
CA ASP A 47 17.94 -19.72 -10.83
C ASP A 47 16.44 -20.07 -10.81
N LEU A 48 15.80 -20.07 -9.64
CA LEU A 48 14.35 -20.25 -9.51
C LEU A 48 13.54 -19.11 -10.16
N PHE A 49 14.00 -17.87 -10.00
CA PHE A 49 13.29 -16.71 -10.55
C PHE A 49 13.68 -16.37 -11.98
N GLU A 50 14.82 -16.83 -12.47
CA GLU A 50 15.35 -16.50 -13.78
C GLU A 50 14.35 -16.86 -14.88
N ASP A 51 13.84 -18.09 -14.85
CA ASP A 51 12.85 -18.58 -15.80
C ASP A 51 11.54 -17.78 -15.72
N ALA A 52 11.06 -17.53 -14.51
CA ALA A 52 9.86 -16.75 -14.27
C ALA A 52 9.99 -15.29 -14.73
N ILE A 53 11.20 -14.71 -14.63
CA ILE A 53 11.50 -13.35 -15.12
C ILE A 53 11.58 -13.34 -16.65
N LYS A 54 12.26 -14.32 -17.26
CA LYS A 54 12.38 -14.44 -18.73
C LYS A 54 11.00 -14.55 -19.39
N HIS A 55 10.12 -15.34 -18.80
CA HIS A 55 8.75 -15.52 -19.27
C HIS A 55 7.77 -14.45 -18.78
N GLN A 56 8.25 -13.43 -18.05
CA GLN A 56 7.42 -12.37 -17.45
C GLN A 56 6.26 -12.90 -16.59
N ALA A 57 6.42 -14.10 -16.03
CA ALA A 57 5.43 -14.78 -15.20
C ALA A 57 5.33 -14.18 -13.79
N ILE A 58 6.29 -13.35 -13.40
CA ILE A 58 6.26 -12.59 -12.15
C ILE A 58 6.31 -11.10 -12.43
N PHE A 59 5.62 -10.34 -11.58
CA PHE A 59 5.71 -8.88 -11.54
C PHE A 59 6.48 -8.45 -10.30
N ILE A 60 7.53 -7.64 -10.49
CA ILE A 60 8.32 -7.07 -9.40
C ILE A 60 8.05 -5.56 -9.32
N SER A 61 7.50 -5.10 -8.20
CA SER A 61 7.17 -3.68 -7.99
C SER A 61 8.30 -2.91 -7.32
N ASP A 62 8.40 -1.61 -7.59
CA ASP A 62 9.41 -0.70 -7.01
C ASP A 62 8.95 -0.08 -5.67
N GLY A 63 7.80 -0.50 -5.13
CA GLY A 63 7.20 0.05 -3.91
C GLY A 63 6.35 1.30 -4.12
N LYS A 64 6.25 1.82 -5.35
CA LYS A 64 5.24 2.82 -5.74
C LYS A 64 4.02 2.16 -6.37
N GLU A 65 4.22 0.98 -6.95
CA GLU A 65 3.16 0.14 -7.50
C GLU A 65 2.82 -1.02 -6.55
N TYR A 66 1.53 -1.23 -6.30
CA TYR A 66 1.04 -2.33 -5.46
C TYR A 66 0.49 -3.46 -6.33
N GLY A 67 0.85 -4.71 -6.03
CA GLY A 67 0.30 -5.87 -6.72
C GLY A 67 -1.21 -5.99 -6.56
N SER A 68 -1.77 -5.54 -5.43
CA SER A 68 -3.22 -5.45 -5.22
C SER A 68 -3.92 -4.61 -6.29
N SER A 69 -3.30 -3.52 -6.75
CA SER A 69 -3.86 -2.69 -7.82
C SER A 69 -3.98 -3.47 -9.13
N LYS A 70 -3.02 -4.35 -9.45
CA LYS A 70 -3.09 -5.22 -10.63
C LYS A 70 -4.08 -6.38 -10.44
N LEU A 71 -4.08 -6.98 -9.25
CA LEU A 71 -4.96 -8.09 -8.89
C LEU A 71 -6.43 -7.69 -8.99
N ASN A 72 -6.78 -6.50 -8.48
CA ASN A 72 -8.16 -6.01 -8.44
C ASN A 72 -8.79 -5.81 -9.82
N TYR A 73 -8.01 -5.89 -10.90
CA TYR A 73 -8.49 -5.80 -12.30
C TYR A 73 -8.04 -7.01 -13.13
N HIS A 74 -7.89 -8.17 -12.49
CA HIS A 74 -7.57 -9.44 -13.15
C HIS A 74 -6.27 -9.44 -14.01
N LYS A 75 -5.31 -8.55 -13.71
CA LYS A 75 -4.06 -8.43 -14.50
C LYS A 75 -2.96 -9.38 -14.03
N ILE A 76 -3.14 -9.97 -12.85
CA ILE A 76 -2.29 -11.01 -12.29
C ILE A 76 -3.19 -12.05 -11.62
N ALA A 77 -2.78 -13.31 -11.65
CA ALA A 77 -3.53 -14.39 -11.02
C ALA A 77 -3.27 -14.49 -9.50
N LEU A 78 -2.10 -14.04 -9.04
CA LEU A 78 -1.66 -14.19 -7.65
C LEU A 78 -0.87 -12.96 -7.19
N ASN A 79 -1.17 -12.51 -5.97
CA ASN A 79 -0.46 -11.43 -5.30
C ASN A 79 0.05 -11.91 -3.93
N ILE A 80 1.35 -11.83 -3.69
CA ILE A 80 1.94 -12.08 -2.36
C ILE A 80 2.15 -10.73 -1.67
N GLY A 81 1.45 -10.51 -0.55
CA GLY A 81 1.47 -9.24 0.17
C GLY A 81 1.43 -9.38 1.67
N SER A 82 1.61 -8.26 2.37
CA SER A 82 1.45 -8.17 3.83
C SER A 82 -0.02 -8.20 4.23
N THR A 83 -0.33 -8.72 5.43
CA THR A 83 -1.68 -8.67 6.01
C THR A 83 -2.16 -7.24 6.21
N ALA A 84 -1.26 -6.28 6.42
CA ALA A 84 -1.59 -4.85 6.47
C ALA A 84 -2.19 -4.33 5.15
N GLY A 85 -1.87 -4.99 4.04
CA GLY A 85 -2.42 -4.68 2.72
C GLY A 85 -3.79 -5.30 2.45
N PHE A 86 -4.31 -6.18 3.33
CA PHE A 86 -5.54 -6.94 3.11
C PHE A 86 -6.72 -6.05 2.73
N SER A 87 -6.85 -4.89 3.37
CA SER A 87 -7.95 -3.97 3.09
C SER A 87 -7.95 -3.40 1.66
N HIS A 88 -6.86 -3.55 0.90
CA HIS A 88 -6.76 -3.11 -0.49
C HIS A 88 -7.05 -4.22 -1.50
N LEU A 89 -7.39 -5.43 -1.05
CA LEU A 89 -7.72 -6.57 -1.92
C LEU A 89 -9.22 -6.67 -2.15
N GLY A 90 -9.59 -6.88 -3.41
CA GLY A 90 -10.98 -6.96 -3.84
C GLY A 90 -11.66 -5.60 -3.89
N LYS A 91 -12.58 -5.45 -4.84
CA LYS A 91 -13.52 -4.32 -4.93
C LYS A 91 -14.89 -4.77 -4.44
N ASP A 92 -15.66 -3.80 -3.93
CA ASP A 92 -17.04 -4.04 -3.47
C ASP A 92 -18.06 -3.91 -4.61
N LYS A 93 -17.72 -3.13 -5.65
CA LYS A 93 -18.53 -2.91 -6.84
C LYS A 93 -17.71 -2.25 -7.95
N PRO A 94 -18.20 -2.28 -9.20
CA PRO A 94 -17.61 -1.55 -10.30
C PRO A 94 -17.75 -0.03 -10.14
N GLU A 95 -16.83 0.71 -10.74
CA GLU A 95 -16.81 2.16 -10.73
C GLU A 95 -16.89 2.78 -12.13
N ASN A 96 -17.54 3.94 -12.21
CA ASN A 96 -17.43 4.80 -13.36
C ASN A 96 -16.10 5.57 -13.26
N LEU A 97 -15.28 5.46 -14.29
CA LEU A 97 -13.97 6.10 -14.36
C LEU A 97 -13.95 7.09 -15.52
N TYR A 98 -13.81 8.39 -15.21
CA TYR A 98 -13.44 9.36 -16.24
C TYR A 98 -11.91 9.40 -16.40
N THR A 99 -11.47 9.34 -17.66
CA THR A 99 -10.10 9.64 -18.08
C THR A 99 -10.08 10.76 -19.10
N PHE A 100 -8.92 11.35 -19.35
CA PHE A 100 -8.75 12.28 -20.47
C PHE A 100 -8.73 11.51 -21.81
N LYS A 101 -9.38 12.07 -22.84
CA LYS A 101 -9.37 11.48 -24.19
C LYS A 101 -8.01 11.54 -24.87
N ASP A 102 -7.19 12.56 -24.58
CA ASP A 102 -5.89 12.71 -25.22
C ASP A 102 -4.94 11.59 -24.75
N ASP A 103 -4.49 10.76 -25.69
CA ASP A 103 -3.64 9.60 -25.40
C ASP A 103 -2.29 9.98 -24.79
N LYS A 104 -1.80 11.22 -24.99
CA LYS A 104 -0.58 11.71 -24.34
C LYS A 104 -0.76 11.88 -22.83
N LEU A 105 -2.01 12.00 -22.38
CA LEU A 105 -2.37 12.09 -20.98
C LEU A 105 -2.61 10.74 -20.32
N LYS A 106 -2.76 9.66 -21.10
CA LYS A 106 -2.89 8.30 -20.56
C LYS A 106 -1.53 7.85 -20.03
N GLU A 107 -1.43 7.60 -18.72
CA GLU A 107 -0.33 6.84 -18.14
C GLU A 107 -0.89 5.60 -17.44
N GLU A 108 -0.12 4.52 -17.49
CA GLU A 108 -0.29 3.42 -16.57
C GLU A 108 0.15 3.88 -15.18
N LYS A 109 -0.77 3.80 -14.22
CA LYS A 109 -0.42 3.87 -12.82
C LYS A 109 -0.85 2.56 -12.17
N ASP A 110 0.10 1.90 -11.51
CA ASP A 110 -0.13 0.67 -10.75
C ASP A 110 -0.74 -0.46 -11.59
N GLY A 111 -0.38 -0.51 -12.87
CA GLY A 111 -0.92 -1.45 -13.84
C GLY A 111 -2.34 -1.17 -14.32
N ASN A 112 -2.97 -0.06 -13.94
CA ASN A 112 -4.18 0.43 -14.60
C ASN A 112 -3.85 1.55 -15.59
N THR A 113 -4.26 1.37 -16.85
CA THR A 113 -3.94 2.24 -18.01
C THR A 113 -4.66 3.60 -17.96
N LYS A 114 -5.19 4.02 -16.82
CA LYS A 114 -6.16 5.11 -16.75
C LYS A 114 -5.88 5.98 -15.52
N TYR A 115 -5.52 7.24 -15.75
CA TYR A 115 -5.60 8.27 -14.71
C TYR A 115 -7.06 8.46 -14.36
N ILE A 116 -7.52 7.74 -13.33
CA ILE A 116 -8.85 7.94 -12.78
C ILE A 116 -8.90 9.37 -12.26
N ILE A 117 -9.76 10.18 -12.88
CA ILE A 117 -9.97 11.53 -12.40
C ILE A 117 -10.76 11.44 -11.09
N LYS A 118 -10.32 12.11 -10.02
CA LYS A 118 -11.21 12.32 -8.87
C LYS A 118 -12.10 13.51 -9.19
N TYR A 119 -13.39 13.26 -9.30
CA TYR A 119 -14.33 14.24 -9.84
C TYR A 119 -15.63 14.32 -9.06
N LEU A 120 -16.30 15.45 -9.22
CA LEU A 120 -17.69 15.65 -8.85
C LEU A 120 -18.51 15.82 -10.11
N THR A 121 -19.59 15.06 -10.24
CA THR A 121 -20.56 15.22 -11.32
C THR A 121 -21.67 16.16 -10.85
N PRO A 122 -21.85 17.33 -11.49
CA PRO A 122 -23.01 18.17 -11.22
C PRO A 122 -24.30 17.50 -11.70
N VAL A 123 -25.31 17.47 -10.85
CA VAL A 123 -26.65 16.97 -11.15
C VAL A 123 -27.65 18.07 -10.82
N ILE A 124 -28.47 18.42 -11.80
CA ILE A 124 -29.52 19.43 -11.64
C ILE A 124 -30.80 18.71 -11.27
N GLU A 125 -31.36 19.07 -10.13
CA GLU A 125 -32.65 18.57 -9.67
C GLU A 125 -33.81 19.29 -10.37
N LYS A 126 -35.01 18.72 -10.29
CA LYS A 126 -36.22 19.30 -10.91
C LYS A 126 -36.55 20.71 -10.41
N ASP A 127 -36.12 21.03 -9.19
CA ASP A 127 -36.30 22.35 -8.56
C ASP A 127 -35.21 23.36 -8.96
N GLY A 128 -34.28 22.98 -9.84
CA GLY A 128 -33.14 23.80 -10.26
C GLY A 128 -31.98 23.82 -9.27
N SER A 129 -32.08 23.13 -8.13
CA SER A 129 -30.95 22.98 -7.21
C SER A 129 -29.89 22.07 -7.80
N ILE A 130 -28.62 22.30 -7.43
CA ILE A 130 -27.49 21.52 -7.93
C ILE A 130 -26.97 20.64 -6.80
N LYS A 131 -26.83 19.35 -7.09
CA LYS A 131 -26.10 18.38 -6.27
C LYS A 131 -24.80 17.98 -6.95
N LEU A 132 -23.78 17.67 -6.17
CA LEU A 132 -22.50 17.17 -6.62
C LEU A 132 -22.37 15.70 -6.20
N GLN A 133 -22.22 14.83 -7.19
CA GLN A 133 -22.06 13.40 -6.99
C GLN A 133 -20.60 12.99 -7.05
N LEU A 134 -20.14 12.30 -6.02
CA LEU A 134 -18.82 11.68 -5.93
C LEU A 134 -18.98 10.15 -5.94
N GLN A 135 -18.36 9.48 -6.91
CA GLN A 135 -18.27 8.02 -6.89
C GLN A 135 -17.32 7.60 -5.75
N LYS A 136 -17.78 6.66 -4.91
CA LYS A 136 -16.99 6.00 -3.88
C LYS A 136 -17.07 4.48 -4.06
N ASP A 137 -16.11 3.78 -3.46
CA ASP A 137 -16.05 2.32 -3.37
C ASP A 137 -17.38 1.69 -2.95
N ASN A 138 -18.18 2.36 -2.10
CA ASN A 138 -19.42 1.83 -1.51
C ASN A 138 -20.73 2.46 -2.03
N GLY A 139 -20.67 3.47 -2.90
CA GLY A 139 -21.89 4.16 -3.35
C GLY A 139 -21.62 5.37 -4.23
N ILE A 140 -22.68 6.09 -4.55
CA ILE A 140 -22.58 7.47 -5.02
C ILE A 140 -22.88 8.35 -3.83
N GLU A 141 -21.91 9.14 -3.38
CA GLU A 141 -22.16 10.18 -2.38
C GLU A 141 -22.73 11.41 -3.09
N THR A 142 -23.91 11.85 -2.68
CA THR A 142 -24.57 13.02 -3.27
C THR A 142 -24.67 14.11 -2.22
N ASN A 143 -24.02 15.24 -2.47
CA ASN A 143 -24.00 16.40 -1.56
C ASN A 143 -24.56 17.64 -2.27
N LYS A 144 -25.11 18.61 -1.53
CA LYS A 144 -25.66 19.84 -2.14
C LYS A 144 -24.55 20.83 -2.48
N LEU A 145 -24.78 21.64 -3.51
CA LEU A 145 -23.99 22.85 -3.81
C LEU A 145 -24.77 24.10 -3.39
N LEU A 146 -24.35 24.70 -2.28
CA LEU A 146 -25.04 25.79 -1.60
C LEU A 146 -24.34 27.13 -1.79
N ASP A 147 -25.12 28.21 -1.83
CA ASP A 147 -24.60 29.58 -1.95
C ASP A 147 -24.11 30.16 -0.60
N SER A 148 -24.47 29.51 0.52
CA SER A 148 -24.05 29.93 1.86
C SER A 148 -24.03 28.75 2.83
N GLU A 149 -23.42 28.95 4.00
CA GLU A 149 -23.36 27.94 5.06
C GLU A 149 -24.69 27.72 5.79
N LYS A 150 -25.69 28.59 5.55
CA LYS A 150 -26.96 28.52 6.26
C LYS A 150 -27.71 27.25 5.86
N GLY A 151 -27.86 26.34 6.82
CA GLY A 151 -28.50 25.03 6.60
C GLY A 151 -27.63 24.02 5.88
N ALA A 152 -26.32 24.28 5.74
CA ALA A 152 -25.38 23.34 5.15
C ALA A 152 -25.04 22.21 6.13
N GLU A 153 -25.05 20.97 5.62
CA GLU A 153 -24.47 19.85 6.34
C GLU A 153 -22.95 19.83 6.16
N LYS A 154 -22.25 19.08 7.02
CA LYS A 154 -20.79 19.02 7.02
C LYS A 154 -20.21 18.56 5.67
N GLU A 155 -20.92 17.69 4.95
CA GLU A 155 -20.47 17.09 3.70
C GLU A 155 -20.88 17.88 2.45
N ASP A 156 -21.72 18.92 2.62
CA ASP A 156 -22.14 19.82 1.54
C ASP A 156 -21.00 20.72 1.04
N TYR A 157 -21.13 21.14 -0.21
CA TYR A 157 -20.20 22.08 -0.85
C TYR A 157 -20.79 23.48 -0.82
N ILE A 158 -20.03 24.43 -0.29
CA ILE A 158 -20.43 25.83 -0.16
C ILE A 158 -19.59 26.71 -1.09
N ILE A 159 -20.24 27.53 -1.90
CA ILE A 159 -19.57 28.54 -2.74
C ILE A 159 -18.84 29.54 -1.85
N SER A 160 -17.54 29.73 -2.12
CA SER A 160 -16.63 30.52 -1.28
C SER A 160 -16.04 31.74 -1.98
N ASP A 161 -16.33 31.95 -3.27
CA ASP A 161 -15.93 33.15 -4.01
C ASP A 161 -16.95 33.53 -5.11
N ASP A 162 -16.84 34.77 -5.57
CA ASP A 162 -17.73 35.33 -6.60
C ASP A 162 -17.58 34.60 -7.94
N LEU A 163 -16.40 34.07 -8.24
CA LEU A 163 -16.15 33.32 -9.47
C LEU A 163 -16.99 32.03 -9.49
N ALA A 164 -17.00 31.24 -8.41
CA ALA A 164 -17.87 30.06 -8.30
C ALA A 164 -19.35 30.43 -8.35
N LYS A 165 -19.74 31.56 -7.77
CA LYS A 165 -21.12 32.06 -7.84
C LYS A 165 -21.53 32.39 -9.28
N GLN A 166 -20.69 33.09 -10.03
CA GLN A 166 -20.93 33.43 -11.45
C GLN A 166 -20.97 32.18 -12.33
N ASN A 167 -20.10 31.21 -12.04
CA ASN A 167 -19.98 30.00 -12.86
C ASN A 167 -20.99 28.90 -12.50
N LYS A 168 -21.66 28.96 -11.35
CA LYS A 168 -22.68 27.99 -10.94
C LYS A 168 -23.78 27.84 -11.99
N SER A 169 -24.25 28.94 -12.58
CA SER A 169 -25.29 28.92 -13.62
C SER A 169 -24.83 28.17 -14.88
N LYS A 170 -23.54 28.18 -15.21
CA LYS A 170 -23.00 27.47 -16.39
C LYS A 170 -23.10 25.95 -16.25
N LEU A 171 -23.23 25.42 -15.03
CA LEU A 171 -23.37 23.97 -14.81
C LEU A 171 -24.72 23.43 -15.32
N SER A 172 -25.73 24.29 -15.53
CA SER A 172 -27.01 23.81 -16.06
C SER A 172 -26.94 23.41 -17.53
N ASP A 173 -26.07 24.09 -18.28
CA ASP A 173 -26.04 24.04 -19.74
C ASP A 173 -24.87 23.21 -20.27
N LEU A 174 -23.93 22.83 -19.39
CA LEU A 174 -22.70 22.14 -19.75
C LEU A 174 -22.63 20.75 -19.12
N LYS A 175 -22.36 19.75 -19.96
CA LYS A 175 -22.02 18.40 -19.51
C LYS A 175 -20.52 18.29 -19.22
N GLY A 176 -20.18 17.83 -18.03
CA GLY A 176 -18.81 17.67 -17.61
C GLY A 176 -18.69 17.38 -16.12
N ILE A 177 -17.47 17.55 -15.62
CA ILE A 177 -17.13 17.27 -14.23
C ILE A 177 -16.42 18.44 -13.58
N LEU A 178 -16.47 18.50 -12.25
CA LEU A 178 -15.63 19.38 -11.44
C LEU A 178 -14.48 18.59 -10.83
N VAL A 179 -13.28 19.16 -10.88
CA VAL A 179 -12.06 18.60 -10.28
C VAL A 179 -11.38 19.64 -9.41
N ASP A 180 -10.73 19.21 -8.32
CA ASP A 180 -10.08 20.13 -7.38
C ASP A 180 -8.56 20.22 -7.58
N ASN A 181 -8.00 21.35 -7.13
CA ASN A 181 -6.57 21.58 -7.10
C ASN A 181 -5.83 20.81 -6.00
N TYR A 182 -6.53 20.15 -5.06
CA TYR A 182 -5.90 19.32 -4.06
C TYR A 182 -5.36 18.03 -4.69
N ASN A 183 -6.16 17.43 -5.57
CA ASN A 183 -5.82 16.23 -6.32
C ASN A 183 -4.94 16.54 -7.55
N TYR A 184 -5.07 17.75 -8.13
CA TYR A 184 -4.36 18.16 -9.37
C TYR A 184 -3.54 19.45 -9.24
N GLY A 185 -3.02 19.76 -8.05
CA GLY A 185 -2.21 20.96 -7.84
C GLY A 185 -0.84 20.91 -8.54
N PRO A 186 -0.10 22.03 -8.61
CA PRO A 186 1.14 22.15 -9.38
C PRO A 186 2.29 21.24 -8.90
N LYS A 187 2.20 20.69 -7.68
CA LYS A 187 3.18 19.75 -7.11
C LYS A 187 2.82 18.28 -7.35
N LYS A 188 1.72 18.00 -8.07
CA LYS A 188 1.26 16.64 -8.35
C LYS A 188 1.87 16.15 -9.66
N PRO A 189 2.10 14.82 -9.81
CA PRO A 189 2.61 14.25 -11.07
C PRO A 189 1.74 14.60 -12.28
N THR A 190 0.43 14.68 -12.06
CA THR A 190 -0.54 15.23 -13.02
C THR A 190 -1.16 16.47 -12.39
N SER A 191 -1.06 17.61 -13.07
CA SER A 191 -1.43 18.91 -12.52
C SER A 191 -2.23 19.75 -13.51
N ILE A 192 -3.19 20.52 -13.00
CA ILE A 192 -3.91 21.53 -13.76
C ILE A 192 -3.14 22.83 -13.69
N ILE A 193 -2.95 23.45 -14.85
CA ILE A 193 -2.21 24.70 -15.01
C ILE A 193 -3.12 25.72 -15.71
N GLU A 194 -3.11 26.94 -15.20
CA GLU A 194 -3.82 28.07 -15.78
C GLU A 194 -2.79 28.96 -16.51
N LYS A 195 -2.99 29.17 -17.82
CA LYS A 195 -2.16 30.07 -18.65
C LYS A 195 -3.07 30.82 -19.60
N ASP A 196 -2.95 32.14 -19.67
CA ASP A 196 -3.68 32.98 -20.64
C ASP A 196 -5.20 32.69 -20.66
N ASN A 197 -5.82 32.56 -19.48
CA ASN A 197 -7.23 32.20 -19.28
C ASN A 197 -7.66 30.83 -19.84
N LYS A 198 -6.70 29.98 -20.21
CA LYS A 198 -6.92 28.60 -20.64
C LYS A 198 -6.49 27.63 -19.55
N ILE A 199 -7.13 26.47 -19.56
CA ILE A 199 -6.84 25.39 -18.62
C ILE A 199 -6.06 24.30 -19.36
N PHE A 200 -4.91 23.95 -18.82
CA PHE A 200 -4.06 22.88 -19.30
C PHE A 200 -3.97 21.79 -18.25
N ILE A 201 -3.72 20.58 -18.70
CA ILE A 201 -3.27 19.49 -17.84
C ILE A 201 -1.89 19.03 -18.27
N LYS A 202 -1.02 18.88 -17.27
CA LYS A 202 0.37 18.48 -17.44
C LYS A 202 0.66 17.21 -16.68
N ASN A 203 1.23 16.22 -17.35
CA ASN A 203 1.87 15.05 -16.74
C ASN A 203 3.37 15.04 -17.08
N LYS A 204 4.05 13.90 -16.92
CA LYS A 204 5.49 13.80 -17.26
C LYS A 204 5.77 13.82 -18.76
N LYS A 205 4.79 13.43 -19.59
CA LYS A 205 4.94 13.24 -21.04
C LYS A 205 4.51 14.46 -21.84
N ALA A 206 3.48 15.17 -21.39
CA ALA A 206 2.84 16.20 -22.17
C ALA A 206 2.17 17.27 -21.29
N GLU A 207 1.95 18.41 -21.92
CA GLU A 207 1.05 19.46 -21.47
C GLU A 207 0.00 19.66 -22.56
N VAL A 208 -1.28 19.53 -22.22
CA VAL A 208 -2.40 19.53 -23.17
C VAL A 208 -3.45 20.54 -22.74
N GLU A 209 -3.90 21.37 -23.67
CA GLU A 209 -5.02 22.31 -23.44
C GLU A 209 -6.34 21.54 -23.35
N LEU A 210 -7.08 21.73 -22.27
CA LEU A 210 -8.42 21.18 -22.10
C LEU A 210 -9.44 22.17 -22.69
N LYS A 211 -9.78 21.97 -23.97
CA LYS A 211 -10.69 22.89 -24.68
C LYS A 211 -12.05 22.97 -24.00
N GLY A 212 -12.51 24.19 -23.72
CA GLY A 212 -13.78 24.45 -23.03
C GLY A 212 -13.74 24.25 -21.50
N ALA A 213 -12.61 23.85 -20.93
CA ALA A 213 -12.43 23.85 -19.49
C ALA A 213 -12.19 25.26 -18.96
N PHE A 214 -12.61 25.52 -17.72
CA PHE A 214 -12.44 26.81 -17.07
C PHE A 214 -12.30 26.64 -15.57
N LYS A 215 -11.72 27.66 -14.91
CA LYS A 215 -11.66 27.74 -13.45
C LYS A 215 -13.06 28.01 -12.91
N PHE A 216 -13.63 27.05 -12.19
CA PHE A 216 -14.96 27.17 -11.63
C PHE A 216 -14.96 28.19 -10.49
N GLY A 217 -14.00 28.11 -9.57
CA GLY A 217 -13.88 28.99 -8.40
C GLY A 217 -13.60 28.18 -7.14
N LYS A 218 -13.84 28.75 -5.95
CA LYS A 218 -13.57 28.10 -4.67
C LYS A 218 -14.82 27.50 -4.07
N LEU A 219 -14.71 26.24 -3.65
CA LEU A 219 -15.73 25.57 -2.84
C LEU A 219 -15.16 25.17 -1.48
N LYS A 220 -15.96 25.35 -0.44
CA LYS A 220 -15.69 24.91 0.93
C LYS A 220 -16.46 23.62 1.23
N LYS A 221 -15.78 22.64 1.81
CA LYS A 221 -16.37 21.43 2.40
C LYS A 221 -15.79 21.23 3.79
N GLY A 222 -16.64 21.30 4.81
CA GLY A 222 -16.21 21.35 6.21
C GLY A 222 -15.24 22.51 6.49
N ARG A 223 -14.00 22.20 6.87
CA ARG A 223 -12.96 23.22 7.17
C ARG A 223 -12.02 23.52 6.00
N HIS A 224 -12.21 22.85 4.87
CA HIS A 224 -11.29 22.93 3.73
C HIS A 224 -11.93 23.73 2.60
N THR A 225 -11.16 24.63 1.99
CA THR A 225 -11.55 25.38 0.80
C THR A 225 -10.56 25.07 -0.32
N ASN A 226 -11.07 24.52 -1.42
CA ASN A 226 -10.25 24.15 -2.58
C ASN A 226 -10.70 24.94 -3.82
N VAL A 227 -9.77 25.11 -4.77
CA VAL A 227 -10.10 25.65 -6.10
C VAL A 227 -10.57 24.51 -6.97
N PHE A 228 -11.71 24.68 -7.63
CA PHE A 228 -12.29 23.74 -8.56
C PHE A 228 -12.17 24.26 -10.00
N TYR A 229 -12.05 23.32 -10.93
CA TYR A 229 -12.05 23.53 -12.37
C TYR A 229 -13.16 22.68 -12.98
N PHE A 230 -13.87 23.24 -13.96
CA PHE A 230 -14.80 22.50 -14.78
C PHE A 230 -14.05 21.92 -15.99
N ILE A 231 -14.27 20.63 -16.26
CA ILE A 231 -13.75 19.94 -17.44
C ILE A 231 -14.94 19.40 -18.23
N PRO A 232 -15.12 19.79 -19.49
CA PRO A 232 -16.25 19.33 -20.30
C PRO A 232 -16.11 17.86 -20.68
N GLU A 233 -17.23 17.18 -20.80
CA GLU A 233 -17.33 15.77 -21.20
C GLU A 233 -16.65 15.50 -22.56
N SER A 234 -16.60 16.49 -23.44
CA SER A 234 -15.91 16.38 -24.74
C SER A 234 -14.41 16.05 -24.62
N GLN A 235 -13.78 16.41 -23.49
CA GLN A 235 -12.38 16.12 -23.18
C GLN A 235 -12.19 14.81 -22.40
N LEU A 236 -13.29 14.12 -22.07
CA LEU A 236 -13.30 12.97 -21.16
C LEU A 236 -13.80 11.70 -21.83
N GLU A 237 -13.16 10.59 -21.49
CA GLU A 237 -13.59 9.25 -21.83
C GLU A 237 -14.18 8.61 -20.58
N LEU A 238 -15.46 8.23 -20.62
CA LEU A 238 -16.09 7.48 -19.54
C LEU A 238 -15.86 5.98 -19.77
N THR A 239 -15.22 5.33 -18.81
CA THR A 239 -15.16 3.88 -18.71
C THR A 239 -16.12 3.44 -17.62
N ILE A 240 -17.06 2.56 -17.95
CA ILE A 240 -17.93 1.93 -16.97
C ILE A 240 -17.31 0.57 -16.69
N GLU A 241 -16.74 0.39 -15.50
CA GLU A 241 -16.32 -0.94 -15.07
C GLU A 241 -17.56 -1.83 -14.93
N THR A 242 -17.40 -3.11 -15.27
CA THR A 242 -18.37 -4.16 -15.00
C THR A 242 -17.86 -5.09 -13.92
N GLU A 243 -18.73 -5.95 -13.38
CA GLU A 243 -18.32 -6.99 -12.43
C GLU A 243 -17.23 -7.90 -12.98
N ALA A 244 -17.18 -8.12 -14.30
CA ALA A 244 -16.14 -8.93 -14.95
C ALA A 244 -14.77 -8.23 -15.00
N ASP A 245 -14.75 -6.89 -14.92
CA ASP A 245 -13.51 -6.11 -15.00
C ASP A 245 -12.76 -6.04 -13.66
N ILE A 246 -13.41 -6.43 -12.56
CA ILE A 246 -12.89 -6.26 -11.20
C ILE A 246 -12.88 -7.58 -10.43
N LEU A 247 -11.90 -7.76 -9.56
CA LEU A 247 -11.93 -8.86 -8.59
C LEU A 247 -12.89 -8.49 -7.47
N ASN A 248 -14.03 -9.17 -7.39
CA ASN A 248 -14.96 -8.96 -6.29
C ASN A 248 -14.46 -9.62 -5.00
N LYS A 249 -14.84 -9.06 -3.85
CA LYS A 249 -14.49 -9.67 -2.55
C LYS A 249 -15.01 -11.09 -2.39
N THR A 250 -16.12 -11.44 -3.04
CA THR A 250 -16.68 -12.80 -3.04
C THR A 250 -15.86 -13.79 -3.86
N GLU A 251 -15.02 -13.31 -4.78
CA GLU A 251 -14.14 -14.13 -5.63
C GLU A 251 -12.72 -14.22 -5.07
N LEU A 252 -12.38 -13.32 -4.13
CA LEU A 252 -11.07 -13.26 -3.50
C LEU A 252 -10.81 -14.53 -2.67
N GLN A 253 -9.79 -15.28 -3.05
CA GLN A 253 -9.28 -16.40 -2.27
C GLN A 253 -7.97 -16.02 -1.60
N LEU A 254 -7.83 -16.39 -0.33
CA LEU A 254 -6.65 -16.09 0.48
C LEU A 254 -5.96 -17.38 0.89
N PHE A 255 -4.64 -17.40 0.74
CA PHE A 255 -3.80 -18.53 1.10
C PHE A 255 -2.58 -18.05 1.89
N ALA A 256 -2.02 -18.95 2.70
CA ALA A 256 -0.69 -18.73 3.24
C ALA A 256 0.33 -18.68 2.09
N SER A 257 1.29 -17.77 2.17
CA SER A 257 2.35 -17.69 1.16
C SER A 257 3.15 -19.00 1.09
N PRO A 258 3.73 -19.33 -0.08
CA PRO A 258 4.59 -20.50 -0.22
C PRO A 258 5.75 -20.44 0.79
N ALA A 259 5.79 -21.43 1.68
CA ALA A 259 6.74 -21.45 2.81
C ALA A 259 7.96 -22.36 2.56
N LYS A 260 7.90 -23.26 1.57
CA LYS A 260 9.02 -24.14 1.18
C LYS A 260 9.69 -23.64 -0.09
N PHE A 261 11.01 -23.82 -0.20
CA PHE A 261 11.74 -23.50 -1.42
C PHE A 261 11.45 -24.52 -2.54
N ASN A 262 11.48 -25.81 -2.21
CA ASN A 262 11.07 -26.88 -3.12
C ASN A 262 10.52 -28.08 -2.32
N GLN A 263 10.15 -29.16 -3.02
CA GLN A 263 9.63 -30.38 -2.40
C GLN A 263 10.65 -31.08 -1.48
N ALA A 264 11.95 -30.92 -1.75
CA ALA A 264 13.02 -31.51 -0.94
C ALA A 264 13.32 -30.71 0.34
N SER A 265 12.84 -29.47 0.46
CA SER A 265 13.00 -28.67 1.68
C SER A 265 12.29 -29.33 2.86
N THR A 266 13.07 -29.67 3.90
CA THR A 266 12.54 -30.24 5.15
C THR A 266 11.83 -29.18 5.98
N HIS A 267 12.30 -27.95 5.91
CA HIS A 267 11.77 -26.81 6.66
C HIS A 267 10.90 -25.90 5.78
N SER A 268 9.83 -25.42 6.38
CA SER A 268 9.02 -24.31 5.87
C SER A 268 9.29 -23.05 6.68
N ALA A 269 9.33 -21.90 6.03
CA ALA A 269 9.60 -20.63 6.67
C ALA A 269 8.65 -19.55 6.18
N PHE A 270 8.15 -18.74 7.12
CA PHE A 270 7.34 -17.56 6.83
C PHE A 270 7.83 -16.36 7.63
N THR A 271 7.76 -15.17 7.03
CA THR A 271 8.23 -13.94 7.65
C THR A 271 7.22 -13.40 8.64
N LEU A 272 7.67 -13.08 9.85
CA LEU A 272 6.90 -12.28 10.80
C LEU A 272 6.72 -10.86 10.27
N GLN A 273 5.59 -10.25 10.64
CA GLN A 273 5.23 -8.90 10.26
C GLN A 273 5.05 -8.05 11.52
N GLY A 274 5.64 -6.86 11.54
CA GLY A 274 5.59 -5.97 12.69
C GLY A 274 6.87 -5.17 12.87
N GLY A 275 6.89 -4.32 13.89
CA GLY A 275 8.10 -3.61 14.27
C GLY A 275 9.05 -4.51 15.06
N SER A 276 10.34 -4.48 14.70
CA SER A 276 11.41 -5.07 15.51
C SER A 276 11.80 -4.13 16.64
N ILE A 277 12.24 -4.69 17.76
CA ILE A 277 12.79 -3.93 18.89
C ILE A 277 14.30 -4.07 18.84
N PHE A 278 15.01 -2.94 18.75
CA PHE A 278 16.46 -2.88 18.81
C PHE A 278 16.90 -2.15 20.08
N GLY A 279 17.67 -2.82 20.93
CA GLY A 279 18.25 -2.23 22.12
C GLY A 279 19.56 -1.52 21.81
N VAL A 280 19.65 -0.23 22.17
CA VAL A 280 20.90 0.53 22.13
C VAL A 280 21.37 0.70 23.56
N HIS A 281 22.54 0.15 23.90
CA HIS A 281 23.15 0.43 25.19
C HIS A 281 23.60 1.89 25.23
N ALA A 282 23.18 2.62 26.25
CA ALA A 282 23.58 4.00 26.49
C ALA A 282 24.23 4.16 27.87
N ASN A 283 23.53 3.72 28.92
CA ASN A 283 24.02 3.68 30.30
C ASN A 283 23.07 2.81 31.16
N GLU A 284 23.52 2.40 32.35
CA GLU A 284 22.78 1.49 33.23
C GLU A 284 21.37 2.00 33.60
N LYS A 285 21.20 3.32 33.73
CA LYS A 285 19.90 3.93 34.04
C LYS A 285 18.92 3.79 32.88
N GLU A 286 19.37 4.08 31.66
CA GLU A 286 18.58 3.92 30.44
C GLU A 286 18.28 2.45 30.13
N ASP A 287 19.23 1.55 30.40
CA ASP A 287 19.01 0.10 30.25
C ASP A 287 17.89 -0.39 31.19
N LYS A 288 17.94 0.02 32.46
CA LYS A 288 16.86 -0.27 33.44
C LYS A 288 15.52 0.32 32.99
N GLY A 289 15.53 1.53 32.43
CA GLY A 289 14.34 2.16 31.85
C GLY A 289 13.78 1.37 30.67
N THR A 290 14.64 0.95 29.75
CA THR A 290 14.31 0.14 28.57
C THR A 290 13.70 -1.19 28.98
N ILE A 291 14.30 -1.90 29.94
CA ILE A 291 13.74 -3.17 30.46
C ILE A 291 12.33 -2.94 31.04
N LYS A 292 12.10 -1.86 31.79
CA LYS A 292 10.77 -1.52 32.33
C LYS A 292 9.77 -1.23 31.21
N PHE A 293 10.19 -0.48 30.18
CA PHE A 293 9.35 -0.22 29.00
C PHE A 293 8.99 -1.51 28.27
N LEU A 294 9.94 -2.41 28.05
CA LEU A 294 9.69 -3.70 27.40
C LEU A 294 8.72 -4.55 28.21
N LYS A 295 8.92 -4.66 29.53
CA LYS A 295 7.97 -5.35 30.42
C LYS A 295 6.57 -4.74 30.34
N TRP A 296 6.46 -3.42 30.28
CA TRP A 296 5.19 -2.75 30.06
C TRP A 296 4.57 -3.10 28.70
N LEU A 297 5.38 -3.06 27.64
CA LEU A 297 4.96 -3.27 26.27
C LEU A 297 4.43 -4.69 26.03
N VAL A 298 5.14 -5.72 26.50
CA VAL A 298 4.82 -7.12 26.16
C VAL A 298 4.07 -7.88 27.24
N SER A 299 4.04 -7.40 28.49
CA SER A 299 3.47 -8.16 29.61
C SER A 299 2.46 -7.37 30.45
N ALA A 300 2.68 -6.08 30.69
CA ALA A 300 1.76 -5.31 31.52
C ALA A 300 0.47 -4.99 30.77
N LYS A 301 -0.66 -5.16 31.45
CA LYS A 301 -1.96 -4.73 30.93
C LYS A 301 -2.15 -3.23 31.17
N ILE A 302 -2.74 -2.53 30.20
CA ILE A 302 -3.02 -1.10 30.31
C ILE A 302 -3.94 -0.83 31.51
N THR A 303 -3.69 0.22 32.28
CA THR A 303 -4.43 0.51 33.52
C THR A 303 -5.64 1.43 33.32
N LYS A 304 -5.80 1.99 32.12
CA LYS A 304 -6.87 2.92 31.76
C LYS A 304 -7.42 2.57 30.38
N ASP A 305 -8.69 2.89 30.15
CA ASP A 305 -9.30 2.77 28.84
C ASP A 305 -8.59 3.71 27.84
N ILE A 306 -8.28 3.18 26.64
CA ILE A 306 -7.66 3.93 25.55
C ILE A 306 -8.64 4.00 24.37
N LYS A 307 -8.82 5.18 23.81
CA LYS A 307 -9.69 5.42 22.64
C LYS A 307 -8.90 6.05 21.51
N PHE A 308 -8.81 5.35 20.39
CA PHE A 308 -8.24 5.89 19.16
C PHE A 308 -9.37 6.39 18.27
N LYS A 309 -9.30 7.66 17.89
CA LYS A 309 -10.15 8.26 16.87
C LYS A 309 -9.37 8.27 15.55
N PHE A 310 -9.89 7.59 14.55
CA PHE A 310 -9.33 7.59 13.20
C PHE A 310 -10.45 7.77 12.19
N LYS A 311 -10.08 8.04 10.95
CA LYS A 311 -11.03 8.05 9.83
C LYS A 311 -10.88 6.74 9.09
N ASP A 312 -12.00 6.14 8.69
CA ASP A 312 -11.94 5.06 7.71
C ASP A 312 -11.56 5.60 6.32
N LYS A 313 -11.52 4.70 5.33
CA LYS A 313 -11.16 5.01 3.95
C LYS A 313 -12.06 6.07 3.32
N ASP A 314 -13.31 6.16 3.79
CA ASP A 314 -14.32 7.12 3.33
C ASP A 314 -14.27 8.46 4.08
N GLY A 315 -13.34 8.61 5.04
CA GLY A 315 -13.23 9.80 5.86
C GLY A 315 -14.18 9.82 7.06
N LYS A 316 -14.98 8.78 7.29
CA LYS A 316 -15.93 8.71 8.41
C LYS A 316 -15.19 8.43 9.71
N PRO A 317 -15.53 9.13 10.81
CA PRO A 317 -14.88 8.91 12.09
C PRO A 317 -15.22 7.52 12.63
N LYS A 318 -14.20 6.73 12.92
CA LYS A 318 -14.29 5.49 13.70
C LYS A 318 -13.57 5.66 15.03
N ILE A 319 -14.10 4.98 16.04
CA ILE A 319 -13.50 4.90 17.37
C ILE A 319 -13.16 3.43 17.62
N LYS A 320 -11.92 3.17 17.99
CA LYS A 320 -11.49 1.87 18.49
C LYS A 320 -11.11 2.03 19.96
N GLU A 321 -11.72 1.20 20.80
CA GLU A 321 -11.63 1.31 22.24
C GLU A 321 -10.98 0.05 22.82
N TYR A 322 -10.01 0.27 23.70
CA TYR A 322 -9.27 -0.75 24.42
C TYR A 322 -9.54 -0.58 25.91
N LYS A 323 -10.14 -1.61 26.52
CA LYS A 323 -10.49 -1.60 27.93
C LYS A 323 -9.27 -1.83 28.83
N ALA A 324 -9.26 -1.15 29.98
CA ALA A 324 -8.31 -1.38 31.04
C ALA A 324 -8.20 -2.87 31.42
N ASN A 325 -7.01 -3.29 31.81
CA ASN A 325 -6.64 -4.63 32.27
C ASN A 325 -6.82 -5.77 31.24
N LYS A 326 -7.24 -5.48 30.00
CA LYS A 326 -7.40 -6.50 28.94
C LYS A 326 -6.19 -6.64 28.02
N TYR A 327 -5.56 -5.54 27.63
CA TYR A 327 -4.56 -5.52 26.56
C TYR A 327 -3.18 -5.07 27.03
N THR A 328 -2.12 -5.62 26.45
CA THR A 328 -0.76 -5.07 26.55
C THR A 328 -0.56 -3.95 25.53
N GLY A 329 0.51 -3.16 25.70
CA GLY A 329 0.86 -2.12 24.71
C GLY A 329 1.11 -2.72 23.32
N ALA A 330 1.77 -3.88 23.26
CA ALA A 330 2.05 -4.58 22.01
C ALA A 330 0.77 -5.07 21.32
N GLU A 331 -0.19 -5.64 22.06
CA GLU A 331 -1.48 -6.11 21.51
C GLU A 331 -2.26 -4.95 20.86
N ILE A 332 -2.25 -3.77 21.48
CA ILE A 332 -2.92 -2.58 20.95
C ILE A 332 -2.26 -2.08 19.66
N ILE A 333 -0.93 -1.99 19.64
CA ILE A 333 -0.17 -1.56 18.47
C ILE A 333 -0.39 -2.53 17.31
N ALA A 334 -0.37 -3.83 17.59
CA ALA A 334 -0.57 -4.88 16.60
C ALA A 334 -1.96 -4.79 15.96
N ASP A 335 -2.99 -4.73 16.79
CA ASP A 335 -4.39 -4.68 16.34
C ASP A 335 -4.73 -3.36 15.61
N TYR A 336 -4.09 -2.25 15.96
CA TYR A 336 -4.20 -1.02 15.17
C TYR A 336 -3.49 -1.15 13.80
N GLY A 337 -2.33 -1.80 13.77
CA GLY A 337 -1.52 -2.01 12.56
C GLY A 337 -1.98 -3.18 11.67
N SER A 338 -3.03 -3.92 12.03
CA SER A 338 -3.42 -5.19 11.37
C SER A 338 -2.30 -6.24 11.36
N TYR A 339 -1.53 -6.28 12.45
CA TYR A 339 -0.48 -7.27 12.72
C TYR A 339 -0.90 -8.26 13.79
N ILE A 340 -0.16 -9.37 13.87
CA ILE A 340 -0.21 -10.30 14.99
C ILE A 340 1.18 -10.31 15.63
N VAL A 341 1.23 -10.07 16.94
CA VAL A 341 2.48 -10.20 17.70
C VAL A 341 2.55 -11.61 18.27
N PRO A 342 3.67 -12.33 18.11
CA PRO A 342 3.82 -13.71 18.58
C PRO A 342 4.04 -13.79 20.09
N LEU A 343 3.15 -13.20 20.89
CA LEU A 343 3.16 -13.33 22.35
C LEU A 343 2.64 -14.71 22.76
N LYS A 344 3.04 -15.18 23.95
CA LYS A 344 2.48 -16.41 24.53
C LYS A 344 0.96 -16.34 24.63
N SER A 345 0.39 -15.19 24.99
CA SER A 345 -1.06 -14.98 25.03
C SER A 345 -1.72 -15.22 23.67
N THR A 346 -1.09 -14.74 22.59
CA THR A 346 -1.54 -14.93 21.22
C THR A 346 -1.45 -16.40 20.80
N ILE A 347 -0.29 -17.03 20.97
CA ILE A 347 -0.05 -18.41 20.51
C ILE A 347 -0.96 -19.41 21.25
N SER A 348 -1.22 -19.17 22.53
CA SER A 348 -2.09 -20.03 23.35
C SER A 348 -3.59 -19.75 23.16
N SER A 349 -3.98 -18.77 22.34
CA SER A 349 -5.39 -18.46 22.10
C SER A 349 -6.07 -19.52 21.22
N SER A 350 -7.35 -19.78 21.47
CA SER A 350 -8.21 -20.61 20.61
C SER A 350 -8.82 -19.78 19.47
N GLU A 351 -9.40 -20.48 18.49
CA GLU A 351 -10.15 -19.86 17.39
C GLU A 351 -11.47 -19.24 17.88
N ASP A 352 -11.98 -19.66 19.04
CA ASP A 352 -13.16 -19.05 19.70
C ASP A 352 -12.81 -17.86 20.60
N SER A 353 -11.56 -17.37 20.55
CA SER A 353 -11.12 -16.28 21.43
C SER A 353 -11.56 -14.90 20.94
N GLU A 354 -11.78 -13.96 21.88
CA GLU A 354 -12.04 -12.54 21.58
C GLU A 354 -10.92 -11.95 20.68
N LEU A 355 -9.71 -12.49 20.75
CA LEU A 355 -8.61 -12.12 19.85
C LEU A 355 -8.89 -12.57 18.41
N TYR A 356 -9.21 -13.85 18.19
CA TYR A 356 -9.42 -14.42 16.86
C TYR A 356 -10.60 -13.78 16.12
N GLU A 357 -11.70 -13.50 16.84
CA GLU A 357 -12.87 -12.81 16.28
C GLU A 357 -12.56 -11.44 15.69
N ARG A 358 -11.54 -10.74 16.22
CA ARG A 358 -11.11 -9.42 15.75
C ARG A 358 -10.17 -9.47 14.56
N LEU A 359 -9.56 -10.62 14.28
CA LEU A 359 -8.64 -10.77 13.16
C LEU A 359 -9.41 -10.74 11.85
N ASN A 360 -8.89 -10.01 10.86
CA ASN A 360 -9.34 -10.18 9.49
C ASN A 360 -8.88 -11.54 8.93
N GLU A 361 -9.43 -11.94 7.79
CA GLU A 361 -9.15 -13.24 7.18
C GLU A 361 -7.66 -13.50 6.91
N ALA A 362 -6.92 -12.50 6.43
CA ALA A 362 -5.47 -12.62 6.22
C ALA A 362 -4.70 -12.81 7.53
N ASN A 363 -5.14 -12.14 8.61
CA ASN A 363 -4.57 -12.32 9.93
C ASN A 363 -4.90 -13.70 10.53
N LYS A 364 -6.10 -14.25 10.28
CA LYS A 364 -6.45 -15.61 10.73
C LYS A 364 -5.52 -16.67 10.15
N ILE A 365 -5.20 -16.57 8.86
CA ILE A 365 -4.22 -17.44 8.20
C ILE A 365 -2.83 -17.33 8.87
N LEU A 366 -2.38 -16.11 9.18
CA LEU A 366 -1.10 -15.90 9.87
C LEU A 366 -1.13 -16.44 11.32
N PHE A 367 -2.26 -16.30 12.01
CA PHE A 367 -2.46 -16.82 13.37
C PHE A 367 -2.30 -18.34 13.41
N GLU A 368 -2.93 -19.05 12.47
CA GLU A 368 -2.82 -20.50 12.35
C GLU A 368 -1.37 -20.93 12.07
N ARG A 369 -0.67 -20.23 11.17
CA ARG A 369 0.75 -20.48 10.88
C ARG A 369 1.65 -20.27 12.10
N LEU A 370 1.39 -19.22 12.88
CA LEU A 370 2.09 -18.95 14.14
C LEU A 370 1.87 -20.08 15.15
N LYS A 371 0.64 -20.58 15.30
CA LYS A 371 0.35 -21.72 16.18
C LYS A 371 1.13 -22.96 15.76
N ILE A 372 1.13 -23.30 14.46
CA ILE A 372 1.89 -24.43 13.94
C ILE A 372 3.40 -24.24 14.22
N SER A 373 3.95 -23.05 14.01
CA SER A 373 5.39 -22.79 14.28
C SER A 373 5.79 -22.94 15.74
N SER A 374 4.83 -22.86 16.67
CA SER A 374 5.08 -23.05 18.09
C SER A 374 5.13 -24.53 18.53
N SER A 375 4.60 -25.44 17.70
CA SER A 375 4.51 -26.87 17.98
C SER A 375 5.32 -27.74 17.02
N ASP A 376 5.60 -27.27 15.80
CA ASP A 376 6.39 -27.98 14.79
C ASP A 376 7.70 -27.25 14.49
N GLN A 377 8.81 -27.85 14.89
CA GLN A 377 10.18 -27.34 14.65
C GLN A 377 10.54 -27.18 13.16
N ASN A 378 9.83 -27.88 12.25
CA ASN A 378 10.03 -27.75 10.81
C ASN A 378 9.30 -26.53 10.22
N VAL A 379 8.53 -25.80 11.03
CA VAL A 379 7.80 -24.60 10.61
C VAL A 379 8.34 -23.39 11.36
N MET A 380 9.09 -22.55 10.65
CA MET A 380 9.86 -21.48 11.24
C MET A 380 9.24 -20.10 10.95
N ALA A 381 8.95 -19.37 12.01
CA ALA A 381 8.70 -17.95 11.97
C ALA A 381 10.04 -17.20 11.91
N ILE A 382 10.28 -16.43 10.85
CA ILE A 382 11.55 -15.73 10.65
C ILE A 382 11.39 -14.21 10.76
N GLU A 383 12.33 -13.58 11.46
CA GLU A 383 12.51 -12.12 11.46
C GLU A 383 13.74 -11.76 10.62
N ASP A 384 13.77 -10.52 10.14
CA ASP A 384 14.98 -10.01 9.49
C ASP A 384 16.04 -9.62 10.53
N ILE A 385 17.30 -9.64 10.13
CA ILE A 385 18.41 -9.17 10.94
C ILE A 385 18.23 -7.66 11.16
N SER A 386 18.12 -7.25 12.41
CA SER A 386 17.93 -5.85 12.80
C SER A 386 19.24 -5.05 12.69
N ALA A 387 19.70 -4.80 11.46
CA ALA A 387 20.89 -4.01 11.16
C ALA A 387 20.64 -2.99 10.03
N PRO A 388 21.24 -1.78 10.08
CA PRO A 388 21.15 -0.82 8.98
C PRO A 388 21.58 -1.40 7.62
N GLN A 389 22.61 -2.25 7.64
CA GLN A 389 23.15 -2.95 6.48
C GLN A 389 22.16 -3.97 5.90
N ALA A 390 21.34 -4.61 6.75
CA ALA A 390 20.25 -5.50 6.29
C ALA A 390 19.23 -4.74 5.43
N THR A 391 18.92 -3.49 5.78
CA THR A 391 18.03 -2.64 4.97
C THR A 391 18.67 -2.28 3.63
N LYS A 392 19.96 -1.92 3.63
CA LYS A 392 20.71 -1.61 2.40
C LYS A 392 20.75 -2.81 1.45
N ILE A 393 21.13 -3.98 1.95
CA ILE A 393 21.24 -5.19 1.11
C ILE A 393 19.86 -5.61 0.59
N ARG A 394 18.80 -5.55 1.40
CA ARG A 394 17.43 -5.89 0.95
C ARG A 394 16.97 -4.98 -0.17
N LYS A 395 17.24 -3.68 -0.04
CA LYS A 395 16.94 -2.70 -1.09
C LYS A 395 17.77 -2.98 -2.35
N ALA A 396 19.06 -3.28 -2.21
CA ALA A 396 19.95 -3.61 -3.31
C ALA A 396 19.51 -4.89 -4.06
N ILE A 397 19.13 -5.96 -3.35
CA ILE A 397 18.57 -7.19 -3.93
C ILE A 397 17.27 -6.89 -4.68
N LYS A 398 16.36 -6.12 -4.07
CA LYS A 398 15.10 -5.71 -4.71
C LYS A 398 15.37 -4.94 -6.00
N THR A 399 16.28 -3.96 -5.96
CA THR A 399 16.71 -3.20 -7.14
C THR A 399 17.33 -4.12 -8.19
N GLY A 400 18.19 -5.05 -7.79
CA GLY A 400 18.81 -6.05 -8.67
C GLY A 400 17.78 -6.84 -9.46
N PHE A 401 16.87 -7.55 -8.78
CA PHE A 401 15.82 -8.30 -9.46
C PHE A 401 14.90 -7.42 -10.31
N LYS A 402 14.61 -6.18 -9.89
CA LYS A 402 13.83 -5.25 -10.71
C LYS A 402 14.57 -4.84 -11.99
N THR A 403 15.87 -4.60 -11.92
CA THR A 403 16.70 -4.31 -13.09
C THR A 403 16.68 -5.49 -14.07
N LEU A 404 16.82 -6.72 -13.57
CA LEU A 404 16.74 -7.92 -14.42
C LEU A 404 15.36 -8.07 -15.06
N PHE A 405 14.29 -7.85 -14.28
CA PHE A 405 12.92 -7.83 -14.80
C PHE A 405 12.75 -6.79 -15.92
N ASN A 406 13.25 -5.56 -15.73
CA ASN A 406 13.16 -4.52 -16.75
C ASN A 406 13.98 -4.87 -18.01
N LYS A 407 15.16 -5.50 -17.86
CA LYS A 407 15.94 -6.04 -18.99
C LYS A 407 15.14 -7.08 -19.75
N ALA A 408 14.53 -8.05 -19.04
CA ALA A 408 13.70 -9.08 -19.65
C ALA A 408 12.50 -8.49 -20.41
N THR A 409 11.81 -7.51 -19.84
CA THR A 409 10.71 -6.77 -20.51
C THR A 409 11.18 -6.03 -21.76
N ALA A 410 12.43 -5.58 -21.79
CA ALA A 410 13.07 -4.96 -22.95
C ALA A 410 13.70 -5.98 -23.92
N ASN A 411 13.44 -7.28 -23.76
CA ASN A 411 14.08 -8.38 -24.52
C ASN A 411 15.61 -8.36 -24.48
N GLN A 412 16.19 -7.84 -23.39
CA GLN A 412 17.64 -7.82 -23.18
C GLN A 412 18.04 -9.05 -22.36
N PRO A 413 19.13 -9.74 -22.74
CA PRO A 413 19.65 -10.84 -21.96
C PRO A 413 20.14 -10.35 -20.59
N PHE A 414 20.08 -11.22 -19.61
CA PHE A 414 20.58 -10.95 -18.27
C PHE A 414 21.16 -12.22 -17.64
N THR A 415 22.05 -12.04 -16.67
CA THR A 415 22.74 -13.14 -15.98
C THR A 415 22.74 -12.97 -14.46
N PHE A 416 23.24 -13.98 -13.75
CA PHE A 416 23.51 -13.86 -12.31
C PHE A 416 24.55 -12.78 -12.01
N ASP A 417 25.58 -12.62 -12.85
CA ASP A 417 26.60 -11.58 -12.67
C ASP A 417 26.01 -10.17 -12.78
N ASP A 418 24.99 -9.98 -13.63
CA ASP A 418 24.25 -8.71 -13.68
C ASP A 418 23.54 -8.41 -12.36
N LEU A 419 22.97 -9.44 -11.71
CA LEU A 419 22.34 -9.32 -10.39
C LEU A 419 23.37 -8.88 -9.36
N ILE A 420 24.52 -9.58 -9.30
CA ILE A 420 25.60 -9.28 -8.36
C ILE A 420 26.12 -7.86 -8.54
N LYS A 421 26.43 -7.47 -9.79
CA LYS A 421 26.87 -6.11 -10.11
C LYS A 421 25.88 -5.06 -9.62
N THR A 422 24.58 -5.25 -9.88
CA THR A 422 23.56 -4.31 -9.46
C THR A 422 23.47 -4.23 -7.92
N ILE A 423 23.59 -5.35 -7.22
CA ILE A 423 23.58 -5.38 -5.75
C ILE A 423 24.79 -4.60 -5.21
N ASP A 424 25.99 -4.83 -5.73
CA ASP A 424 27.22 -4.17 -5.30
C ASP A 424 27.21 -2.65 -5.53
N GLU A 425 26.61 -2.20 -6.63
CA GLU A 425 26.42 -0.77 -6.92
C GLU A 425 25.44 -0.09 -5.95
N ASN A 426 24.45 -0.84 -5.44
CA ASN A 426 23.34 -0.29 -4.65
C ASN A 426 23.43 -0.55 -3.13
N LYS A 427 24.38 -1.39 -2.69
CA LYS A 427 24.56 -1.71 -1.25
C LYS A 427 25.49 -0.74 -0.50
N LYS A 428 26.25 0.09 -1.23
CA LYS A 428 27.09 1.17 -0.67
C LYS A 428 26.20 2.24 -0.05
#